data_AF-A0A147K978-F1
#
_entry.id   AF-A0A147K978-F1
#
_cell.length_a   1.000
_cell.length_b   1.000
_cell.length_c   1.000
_cell.angle_alpha   90.00
_cell.angle_beta   90.00
_cell.angle_gamma   90.00
#
_symmetry.space_group_name_H-M   'P 1'
#
loop_
_entity.id
_entity.type
_entity.pdbx_description
1 polymer ?
#
loop_
_entity_poly.entity_id
_entity_poly.type
_entity_poly.pdbx_seq_one_letter_code
_entity_poly.pdbx_strand_id
1 'polypeptide(L)'
;MFIEKIYHHNDAVVFEFEFVYITEGHPLNPYKVAKSTGKSKLVFNGVSLNKGIIHLEDGSNQQVFITDLGELEILTLNQSPIDDYYSFEILCTKSDTGHFCSIKIEAESFTLEWNEFCENAWFVGWNN
;
A
#
# COMPACT_ATOMS: atom_id res chain seq x y z
N MET A 1 -5.00 5.02 4.08
CA MET A 1 -3.73 5.31 3.37
C MET A 1 -4.04 5.26 1.90
N PHE A 2 -3.62 6.24 1.10
CA PHE A 2 -4.00 6.31 -0.31
C PHE A 2 -2.81 6.00 -1.22
N ILE A 3 -3.01 5.09 -2.17
CA ILE A 3 -2.12 4.89 -3.30
C ILE A 3 -2.54 5.89 -4.38
N GLU A 4 -1.65 6.81 -4.73
CA GLU A 4 -1.86 7.77 -5.83
C GLU A 4 -1.60 7.11 -7.19
N LYS A 5 -0.61 6.22 -7.24
CA LYS A 5 -0.15 5.64 -8.50
C LYS A 5 0.53 4.29 -8.30
N ILE A 6 0.26 3.39 -9.24
CA ILE A 6 0.96 2.11 -9.37
C ILE A 6 1.64 2.08 -10.73
N TYR A 7 2.92 1.73 -10.78
CA TYR A 7 3.66 1.58 -12.04
C TYR A 7 4.80 0.58 -11.95
N HIS A 8 5.26 0.13 -13.11
CA HIS A 8 6.46 -0.69 -13.25
C HIS A 8 7.70 0.18 -13.48
N HIS A 9 8.81 -0.15 -12.83
CA HIS A 9 10.11 0.48 -13.05
C HIS A 9 11.20 -0.59 -13.06
N ASN A 10 11.74 -0.90 -14.25
CA ASN A 10 12.59 -2.06 -14.46
C ASN A 10 11.87 -3.34 -13.99
N ASP A 11 12.52 -4.16 -13.16
CA ASP A 11 11.97 -5.40 -12.60
C ASP A 11 11.22 -5.19 -11.26
N ALA A 12 10.78 -3.95 -11.00
CA ALA A 12 10.06 -3.57 -9.79
C ALA A 12 8.64 -3.08 -10.06
N VAL A 13 7.78 -3.29 -9.07
CA VAL A 13 6.45 -2.67 -8.96
C VAL A 13 6.54 -1.59 -7.89
N VAL A 14 6.07 -0.38 -8.20
CA VAL A 14 6.13 0.77 -7.30
C VAL A 14 4.73 1.28 -7.01
N PHE A 15 4.43 1.42 -5.73
CA PHE A 15 3.21 2.06 -5.23
C PHE A 15 3.61 3.40 -4.65
N GLU A 16 3.09 4.49 -5.18
CA GLU A 16 3.30 5.84 -4.64
C GLU A 16 2.14 6.22 -3.72
N PHE A 17 2.48 6.82 -2.57
CA PHE A 17 1.52 7.34 -1.60
C PHE A 17 1.81 8.82 -1.34
N GLU A 18 0.74 9.58 -1.10
CA GLU A 18 0.85 10.97 -0.65
C GLU A 18 1.59 11.05 0.70
N PHE A 19 1.27 10.13 1.61
CA PHE A 19 1.90 9.95 2.92
C PHE A 19 1.59 8.57 3.50
N VAL A 20 2.37 8.17 4.50
CA VAL A 20 2.07 7.04 5.39
C VAL A 20 2.09 7.50 6.85
N TYR A 21 1.25 6.89 7.68
CA TYR A 21 1.29 7.12 9.12
C TYR A 21 2.20 6.12 9.79
N ILE A 22 3.16 6.62 10.56
CA ILE A 22 4.05 5.81 11.39
C ILE A 22 3.63 5.96 12.85
N THR A 23 3.36 4.84 13.52
CA THR A 23 2.89 4.83 14.92
C THR A 23 3.97 5.29 15.90
N GLU A 24 3.59 5.78 17.07
CA GLU A 24 4.52 6.25 18.13
C GLU A 24 5.55 5.18 18.52
N GLY A 25 5.13 3.92 18.64
CA GLY A 25 6.02 2.82 19.04
C GLY A 25 6.89 2.25 17.92
N HIS A 26 6.79 2.79 16.71
CA HIS A 26 7.57 2.27 15.59
C HIS A 26 9.05 2.65 15.75
N PRO A 27 10.01 1.73 15.54
CA PRO A 27 11.45 1.99 15.74
C PRO A 27 12.00 3.18 14.93
N LEU A 28 11.35 3.49 13.81
CA LEU A 28 11.75 4.57 12.91
C LEU A 28 11.04 5.90 13.20
N ASN A 29 10.11 5.93 14.16
CA ASN A 29 9.47 7.15 14.63
C ASN A 29 10.17 7.65 15.90
N PRO A 30 10.97 8.74 15.84
CA PRO A 30 11.64 9.28 17.03
C PRO A 30 10.71 10.11 17.92
N TYR A 31 9.45 10.30 17.53
CA TYR A 31 8.49 11.16 18.21
C TYR A 31 7.58 10.36 19.14
N LYS A 32 7.08 11.02 20.19
CA LYS A 32 6.15 10.45 21.19
C LYS A 32 4.69 10.43 20.74
N VAL A 33 4.43 10.52 19.44
CA VAL A 33 3.08 10.46 18.85
C VAL A 33 3.19 9.85 17.45
N ALA A 34 2.08 9.34 16.92
CA ALA A 34 2.03 8.93 15.53
C ALA A 34 2.26 10.15 14.60
N LYS A 35 3.09 9.97 13.57
CA LYS A 35 3.46 11.02 12.62
C LYS A 35 3.06 10.63 11.20
N SER A 36 2.70 11.64 10.41
CA SER A 36 2.60 11.51 8.97
C SER A 36 3.97 11.72 8.33
N THR A 37 4.29 10.95 7.30
CA THR A 37 5.41 11.24 6.41
C THR A 37 5.00 12.26 5.33
N GLY A 38 5.96 12.78 4.59
CA GLY A 38 5.67 13.33 3.26
C GLY A 38 5.45 12.21 2.22
N LYS A 39 5.59 12.56 0.93
CA LYS A 39 5.55 11.61 -0.18
C LYS A 39 6.38 10.37 0.10
N SER A 40 5.81 9.23 -0.24
CA SER A 40 6.41 7.92 0.04
C SER A 40 6.11 6.95 -1.09
N LYS A 41 6.90 5.89 -1.17
CA LYS A 41 6.66 4.80 -2.11
C LYS A 41 7.03 3.46 -1.48
N LEU A 42 6.30 2.43 -1.87
CA LEU A 42 6.60 1.03 -1.56
C LEU A 42 7.05 0.37 -2.86
N VAL A 43 8.32 -0.05 -2.87
CA VAL A 43 8.97 -0.68 -4.02
C VAL A 43 9.04 -2.17 -3.76
N PHE A 44 8.50 -2.98 -4.67
CA PHE A 44 8.63 -4.43 -4.66
C PHE A 44 9.64 -4.83 -5.74
N ASN A 45 10.72 -5.52 -5.38
CA ASN A 45 11.78 -5.93 -6.30
C ASN A 45 11.73 -7.44 -6.55
N GLY A 46 12.09 -7.87 -7.76
CA GLY A 46 12.09 -9.30 -8.11
C GLY A 46 10.65 -9.85 -8.11
N VAL A 47 9.72 -9.13 -8.74
CA VAL A 47 8.29 -9.46 -8.71
C VAL A 47 8.02 -10.67 -9.61
N SER A 48 7.64 -11.79 -9.01
CA SER A 48 7.24 -13.02 -9.72
C SER A 48 5.74 -13.05 -10.02
N LEU A 49 4.93 -12.39 -9.20
CA LEU A 49 3.49 -12.26 -9.37
C LEU A 49 3.04 -10.83 -9.05
N ASN A 50 2.21 -10.28 -9.91
CA ASN A 50 1.33 -9.17 -9.54
C ASN A 50 -0.05 -9.39 -10.15
N LYS A 51 -1.10 -9.16 -9.37
CA LYS A 51 -2.48 -9.38 -9.79
C LYS A 51 -3.41 -8.38 -9.12
N GLY A 52 -4.22 -7.69 -9.92
CA GLY A 52 -5.36 -6.90 -9.44
C GLY A 52 -6.66 -7.65 -9.66
N ILE A 53 -7.58 -7.56 -8.71
CA ILE A 53 -8.93 -8.13 -8.79
C ILE A 53 -9.93 -7.06 -8.34
N ILE A 54 -10.92 -6.81 -9.18
CA ILE A 54 -12.11 -6.02 -8.81
C ILE A 54 -13.22 -7.01 -8.46
N HIS A 55 -13.81 -6.84 -7.27
CA HIS A 55 -14.93 -7.65 -6.80
C HIS A 55 -16.24 -6.96 -7.17
N LEU A 56 -17.01 -7.56 -8.08
CA LEU A 56 -18.25 -6.98 -8.60
C LEU A 56 -19.44 -7.34 -7.71
N GLU A 57 -20.48 -6.51 -7.75
CA GLU A 57 -21.68 -6.67 -6.91
C GLU A 57 -22.44 -7.98 -7.19
N ASP A 58 -22.32 -8.53 -8.40
CA ASP A 58 -22.91 -9.82 -8.78
C ASP A 58 -22.15 -11.03 -8.21
N GLY A 59 -21.09 -10.77 -7.41
CA GLY A 59 -20.23 -11.78 -6.80
C GLY A 59 -19.14 -12.32 -7.72
N SER A 60 -19.06 -11.83 -8.97
CA SER A 60 -18.00 -12.19 -9.90
C SER A 60 -16.72 -11.37 -9.65
N ASN A 61 -15.60 -11.89 -10.14
CA ASN A 61 -14.29 -11.26 -10.01
C ASN A 61 -13.76 -10.90 -11.40
N GLN A 62 -13.34 -9.66 -11.57
CA GLN A 62 -12.64 -9.21 -12.76
C GLN A 62 -11.15 -9.06 -12.46
N GLN A 63 -10.32 -9.86 -13.12
CA GLN A 63 -8.87 -9.67 -13.07
C GLN A 63 -8.46 -8.50 -13.97
N VAL A 64 -7.60 -7.64 -13.45
CA VAL A 64 -7.06 -6.46 -14.14
C VAL A 64 -5.56 -6.34 -13.86
N PHE A 65 -4.85 -5.54 -14.67
CA PHE A 65 -3.49 -5.15 -14.32
C PHE A 65 -3.53 -4.22 -13.12
N ILE A 66 -2.57 -4.35 -12.21
CA ILE A 66 -2.50 -3.50 -11.02
C ILE A 66 -2.32 -2.01 -11.37
N THR A 67 -1.74 -1.70 -12.53
CA THR A 67 -1.58 -0.33 -13.04
C THR A 67 -2.89 0.29 -13.50
N ASP A 68 -3.92 -0.51 -13.77
CA ASP A 68 -5.21 -0.06 -14.28
C ASP A 68 -6.22 0.23 -13.15
N LEU A 69 -5.85 -0.05 -11.89
CA LEU A 69 -6.71 0.17 -10.73
C LEU A 69 -6.89 1.65 -10.38
N GLY A 70 -5.98 2.53 -10.84
CA GLY A 70 -6.02 3.96 -10.55
C GLY A 70 -5.68 4.28 -9.09
N GLU A 71 -6.32 5.32 -8.56
CA GLU A 71 -6.18 5.72 -7.16
C GLU A 71 -6.96 4.78 -6.23
N LEU A 72 -6.33 4.39 -5.12
CA LEU A 72 -6.87 3.39 -4.20
C LEU A 72 -6.74 3.85 -2.74
N GLU A 73 -7.79 3.62 -1.96
CA GLU A 73 -7.70 3.61 -0.50
C GLU A 73 -7.34 2.21 -0.01
N ILE A 74 -6.22 2.07 0.70
CA ILE A 74 -5.86 0.82 1.37
C ILE A 74 -6.71 0.66 2.63
N LEU A 75 -7.41 -0.46 2.69
CA LEU A 75 -8.16 -0.92 3.87
C LEU A 75 -7.27 -1.79 4.77
N THR A 76 -6.60 -2.78 4.16
CA THR A 76 -5.72 -3.73 4.85
C THR A 76 -4.55 -4.08 3.97
N LEU A 77 -3.37 -4.25 4.57
CA LEU A 77 -2.19 -4.81 3.94
C LEU A 77 -1.67 -5.94 4.84
N ASN A 78 -1.64 -7.15 4.29
CA ASN A 78 -1.06 -8.31 4.94
C ASN A 78 0.20 -8.72 4.19
N GLN A 79 1.25 -9.02 4.94
CA GLN A 79 2.50 -9.57 4.44
C GLN A 79 2.69 -10.97 5.02
N SER A 80 3.15 -11.91 4.21
CA SER A 80 3.55 -13.25 4.65
C SER A 80 4.86 -13.65 3.96
N PRO A 81 5.91 -14.03 4.72
CA PRO A 81 7.10 -14.61 4.12
C PRO A 81 6.77 -16.02 3.59
N ILE A 82 7.27 -16.35 2.41
CA ILE A 82 7.15 -17.68 1.79
C ILE A 82 8.51 -18.05 1.20
N ASP A 83 9.22 -18.97 1.84
CA ASP A 83 10.58 -19.39 1.48
C ASP A 83 11.50 -18.19 1.20
N ASP A 84 11.90 -17.99 -0.06
CA ASP A 84 12.83 -16.94 -0.52
C ASP A 84 12.12 -15.66 -1.01
N TYR A 85 10.79 -15.55 -0.86
CA TYR A 85 10.01 -14.39 -1.29
C TYR A 85 8.98 -13.94 -0.24
N TYR A 86 8.36 -12.79 -0.51
CA TYR A 86 7.28 -12.21 0.28
C TYR A 86 6.01 -12.19 -0.54
N SER A 87 4.91 -12.64 0.06
CA SER A 87 3.56 -12.49 -0.48
C SER A 87 2.84 -11.35 0.23
N PHE A 88 2.25 -10.47 -0.56
CA PHE A 88 1.45 -9.35 -0.11
C PHE A 88 0.02 -9.52 -0.60
N GLU A 89 -0.93 -9.33 0.32
CA GLU A 89 -2.35 -9.21 0.02
C GLU A 89 -2.82 -7.84 0.51
N ILE A 90 -3.30 -7.03 -0.43
CA ILE A 90 -3.72 -5.65 -0.17
C ILE A 90 -5.19 -5.56 -0.54
N LEU A 91 -6.03 -5.26 0.46
CA LEU A 91 -7.44 -4.97 0.25
C LEU A 91 -7.61 -3.46 0.10
N CYS A 92 -8.33 -3.07 -0.93
CA CYS A 92 -8.45 -1.68 -1.34
C CYS A 92 -9.88 -1.32 -1.74
N THR A 93 -10.14 -0.02 -1.77
CA THR A 93 -11.31 0.56 -2.43
C THR A 93 -10.82 1.51 -3.51
N LYS A 94 -11.37 1.40 -4.73
CA LYS A 94 -11.12 2.38 -5.79
C LYS A 94 -11.69 3.74 -5.40
N SER A 95 -10.86 4.79 -5.42
CA SER A 95 -11.26 6.14 -4.98
C SER A 95 -12.36 6.76 -5.85
N ASP A 96 -12.38 6.42 -7.15
CA ASP A 96 -13.31 6.96 -8.14
C ASP A 96 -14.69 6.27 -8.13
N THR A 97 -14.72 4.95 -7.99
CA THR A 97 -15.96 4.16 -8.09
C THR A 97 -16.46 3.59 -6.77
N GLY A 98 -15.64 3.60 -5.72
CA GLY A 98 -15.96 2.93 -4.46
C GLY A 98 -15.94 1.40 -4.55
N HIS A 99 -15.47 0.82 -5.67
CA HIS A 99 -15.42 -0.63 -5.82
C HIS A 99 -14.36 -1.25 -4.92
N PHE A 100 -14.73 -2.35 -4.27
CA PHE A 100 -13.80 -3.18 -3.52
C PHE A 100 -12.86 -3.93 -4.46
N CYS A 101 -11.57 -3.89 -4.14
CA CYS A 101 -10.51 -4.54 -4.88
C CYS A 101 -9.54 -5.28 -3.96
N SER A 102 -8.83 -6.23 -4.55
CA SER A 102 -7.67 -6.85 -3.94
C SER A 102 -6.48 -6.83 -4.90
N ILE A 103 -5.30 -6.63 -4.33
CA ILE A 103 -4.02 -6.76 -5.03
C ILE A 103 -3.22 -7.85 -4.36
N LYS A 104 -2.67 -8.76 -5.17
CA LYS A 104 -1.69 -9.74 -4.74
C LYS A 104 -0.34 -9.47 -5.41
N ILE A 105 0.73 -9.40 -4.62
CA ILE A 105 2.12 -9.27 -5.11
C ILE A 105 2.97 -10.36 -4.47
N GLU A 106 3.80 -11.04 -5.27
CA GLU A 106 4.88 -11.89 -4.78
C GLU A 106 6.21 -11.31 -5.27
N ALA A 107 7.13 -11.04 -4.35
CA ALA A 107 8.38 -10.33 -4.61
C ALA A 107 9.52 -10.84 -3.72
N GLU A 108 10.75 -10.89 -4.25
CA GLU A 108 11.95 -11.30 -3.50
C GLU A 108 12.25 -10.34 -2.33
N SER A 109 12.02 -9.04 -2.53
CA SER A 109 12.22 -8.04 -1.49
C SER A 109 11.31 -6.83 -1.68
N PHE A 110 11.22 -6.00 -0.65
CA PHE A 110 10.47 -4.75 -0.71
C PHE A 110 11.17 -3.66 0.10
N THR A 111 10.86 -2.41 -0.21
CA THR A 111 11.40 -1.25 0.51
C THR A 111 10.34 -0.16 0.58
N LEU A 112 10.05 0.31 1.79
CA LEU A 112 9.27 1.51 2.02
C LEU A 112 10.25 2.69 2.10
N GLU A 113 10.09 3.64 1.19
CA GLU A 113 10.87 4.89 1.13
C GLU A 113 9.93 6.05 1.41
N TRP A 114 10.33 7.01 2.24
CA TRP A 114 9.58 8.23 2.49
C TRP A 114 10.51 9.42 2.67
N ASN A 115 9.96 10.62 2.49
CA ASN A 115 10.64 11.88 2.80
C ASN A 115 10.77 12.09 4.32
N GLU A 116 10.80 13.32 4.81
CA GLU A 116 10.80 13.61 6.24
C GLU A 116 9.42 13.41 6.90
N PHE A 117 9.42 13.38 8.23
CA PHE A 117 8.18 13.48 9.02
C PHE A 117 7.62 14.89 8.91
N CYS A 118 6.33 15.01 8.62
CA CYS A 118 5.64 16.28 8.49
C CYS A 118 4.80 16.55 9.75
N GLU A 119 3.50 16.29 9.67
CA GLU A 119 2.52 16.57 10.72
C GLU A 119 2.25 15.37 11.63
N ASN A 120 1.44 15.58 12.67
CA ASN A 120 0.93 14.47 13.48
C ASN A 120 -0.10 13.70 12.67
N ALA A 121 -0.21 12.40 12.89
CA ALA A 121 -1.28 11.63 12.25
C ALA A 121 -2.66 12.17 12.66
N TRP A 122 -3.65 12.12 11.76
CA TRP A 122 -4.97 12.73 11.97
C TRP A 122 -5.69 12.25 13.25
N PHE A 123 -5.41 11.02 13.70
CA PHE A 123 -6.00 10.40 14.88
C PHE A 123 -5.27 10.74 16.19
N VAL A 124 -4.17 11.48 16.13
CA VAL A 124 -3.48 11.95 17.35
C VAL A 124 -4.40 12.90 18.11
N GLY A 125 -4.66 12.60 19.39
CA GLY A 125 -5.54 13.38 20.25
C GLY A 125 -7.02 12.98 20.19
N TRP A 126 -7.38 11.94 19.43
CA TRP A 126 -8.74 11.40 19.38
C TRP A 126 -9.03 10.38 20.49
N ASN A 127 -8.05 10.11 21.36
CA ASN A 127 -8.20 9.27 22.55
C ASN A 127 -8.75 10.06 23.76
N ASN A 128 -9.84 10.81 23.58
CA ASN A 128 -10.61 11.40 24.67
C ASN A 128 -11.92 10.64 24.87
#